data_AF-A0A0C2EGW3-F1
#
_entry.id   AF-A0A0C2EGW3-F1
#
_cell.length_a   1.000
_cell.length_b   1.000
_cell.length_c   1.000
_cell.angle_alpha   90.00
_cell.angle_beta   90.00
_cell.angle_gamma   90.00
#
_symmetry.space_group_name_H-M   'P 1'
#
loop_
_entity.id
_entity.type
_entity.pdbx_description
1 polymer ?
#
loop_
_entity_poly.entity_id
_entity_poly.type
_entity_poly.pdbx_seq_one_letter_code
_entity_poly.pdbx_strand_id
1 'polypeptide(L)'
;MSRKNLFRLLFAAALILPGGALASSPERLPAGETRWSGVVELKQPLEVPTDARLFIAAGTRVEATEAATRILVRGRLEIAGTADAPVVFASAPGWQGIELMEPAAPVEVRYARFAGVEVALRVLGARLRVSHSEFRDGGHGIDLVRESQAVIEDCLFTDNEIGIEAQMKSHIQIRRSLFRNHRGSAFIAGHGSGGDIDDCRFEDNRQAIGLKSRFDGTIGGNRFIDNAIAIFCNQTQRSPHIRNNEFSGGEVALANLSFSFPQVEDNRFVGNGTAMRNDQFASAQVRHNLFAENDTALWNNRKSDPVVEKNEFRANRRVLYCDYSSYPRVRRNNFIGNAMAVELGRFQSADFETRVGSRGQVMNQAQARQSQNPLLARAPTEFRDEVDVRDNWWGPDTSALEAADNAGALSFFRDRHELGRVSYAGWGEESYLIDQVVFAPWLNEAVSDAGPREVP
;
A
#
# COMPACT_ATOMS: atom_id res chain seq x y z
N MET A 1 3.45 -20.11 31.64
CA MET A 1 3.63 -21.35 30.85
C MET A 1 2.58 -21.40 29.77
N SER A 2 3.00 -21.49 28.51
CA SER A 2 2.24 -21.13 27.32
C SER A 2 1.32 -22.23 26.80
N ARG A 3 0.08 -21.88 26.45
CA ARG A 3 -0.71 -22.62 25.46
C ARG A 3 -0.24 -22.19 24.08
N LYS A 4 0.57 -23.04 23.45
CA LYS A 4 1.04 -22.88 22.07
C LYS A 4 0.11 -23.60 21.11
N ASN A 5 -0.22 -22.87 20.06
CA ASN A 5 -0.96 -23.27 18.88
C ASN A 5 -0.39 -24.54 18.25
N LEU A 6 -1.29 -25.50 18.02
CA LEU A 6 -1.07 -26.68 17.19
C LEU A 6 -1.85 -26.47 15.89
N PHE A 7 -1.26 -25.78 14.91
CA PHE A 7 -1.74 -25.83 13.53
C PHE A 7 -0.81 -26.77 12.76
N ARG A 8 -1.20 -28.04 12.68
CA ARG A 8 -0.65 -28.99 11.71
C ARG A 8 -1.38 -28.78 10.39
N LEU A 9 -0.64 -28.42 9.34
CA LEU A 9 -1.09 -28.62 7.96
C LEU A 9 -1.32 -30.12 7.74
N LEU A 10 -2.58 -30.50 7.58
CA LEU A 10 -2.96 -31.74 6.90
C LEU A 10 -3.28 -31.35 5.46
N PHE A 11 -2.38 -31.73 4.55
CA PHE A 11 -2.73 -31.92 3.14
C PHE A 11 -3.70 -33.11 3.07
N ALA A 12 -4.99 -32.82 3.23
CA ALA A 12 -6.04 -33.75 2.84
C ALA A 12 -6.36 -33.45 1.37
N ALA A 13 -5.85 -34.30 0.48
CA ALA A 13 -6.37 -34.42 -0.88
C ALA A 13 -7.80 -34.98 -0.77
N ALA A 14 -8.77 -34.07 -0.62
CA ALA A 14 -10.17 -34.41 -0.80
C ALA A 14 -10.41 -34.58 -2.30
N LEU A 15 -10.53 -35.82 -2.76
CA LEU A 15 -11.27 -36.15 -3.97
C LEU A 15 -12.70 -35.62 -3.79
N ILE A 16 -12.99 -34.47 -4.40
CA ILE A 16 -14.36 -34.02 -4.61
C ILE A 16 -14.91 -34.85 -5.78
N LEU A 17 -15.75 -35.83 -5.45
CA LEU A 17 -16.68 -36.40 -6.43
C LEU A 17 -17.64 -35.27 -6.87
N PRO A 18 -17.89 -35.09 -8.19
CA PRO A 18 -18.74 -34.02 -8.67
C PRO A 18 -20.20 -34.34 -8.33
N GLY A 19 -20.75 -33.60 -7.37
CA GLY A 19 -22.20 -33.43 -7.26
C GLY A 19 -22.66 -32.61 -8.46
N GLY A 20 -23.01 -33.30 -9.55
CA GLY A 20 -23.52 -32.70 -10.76
C GLY A 20 -24.86 -32.03 -10.54
N ALA A 21 -24.85 -30.74 -10.19
CA ALA A 21 -25.77 -29.83 -10.85
C ALA A 21 -25.33 -29.83 -12.32
N LEU A 22 -26.20 -30.28 -13.23
CA LEU A 22 -26.01 -30.08 -14.66
C LEU A 22 -25.83 -28.57 -14.86
N ALA A 23 -24.59 -28.11 -14.97
CA ALA A 23 -24.31 -26.74 -15.39
C ALA A 23 -24.94 -26.61 -16.77
N SER A 24 -26.04 -25.85 -16.85
CA SER A 24 -26.65 -25.49 -18.12
C SER A 24 -25.55 -24.95 -19.02
N SER A 25 -25.42 -25.49 -20.23
CA SER A 25 -24.47 -24.93 -21.20
C SER A 25 -24.75 -23.43 -21.35
N PRO A 26 -23.70 -22.59 -21.41
CA PRO A 26 -23.90 -21.16 -21.54
C PRO A 26 -24.73 -20.87 -22.78
N GLU A 27 -25.68 -19.94 -22.66
CA GLU A 27 -26.30 -19.32 -23.83
C GLU A 27 -25.18 -18.69 -24.66
N ARG A 28 -25.18 -18.89 -25.97
CA ARG A 28 -24.14 -18.35 -26.85
C ARG A 28 -24.78 -17.34 -27.78
N LEU A 29 -24.26 -16.11 -27.81
CA LEU A 29 -24.73 -15.09 -28.75
C LEU A 29 -24.49 -15.53 -30.21
N PRO A 30 -25.42 -15.17 -31.12
CA PRO A 30 -25.21 -15.39 -32.55
C PRO A 30 -24.02 -14.58 -33.07
N ALA A 31 -23.44 -15.03 -34.19
CA ALA A 31 -22.42 -14.29 -34.89
C ALA A 31 -22.93 -12.89 -35.32
N GLY A 32 -22.04 -11.90 -35.33
CA GLY A 32 -22.39 -10.51 -35.62
C GLY A 32 -22.73 -9.69 -34.38
N GLU A 33 -23.51 -8.63 -34.56
CA GLU A 33 -23.82 -7.69 -33.47
C GLU A 33 -25.14 -8.06 -32.78
N THR A 34 -25.09 -8.24 -31.46
CA THR A 34 -26.25 -8.27 -30.59
C THR A 34 -26.31 -6.97 -29.82
N ARG A 35 -27.45 -6.28 -29.88
CA ARG A 35 -27.71 -5.03 -29.17
C ARG A 35 -28.70 -5.24 -28.03
N TRP A 36 -28.29 -4.87 -26.83
CA TRP A 36 -29.14 -4.84 -25.64
C TRP A 36 -29.66 -3.42 -25.38
N SER A 37 -30.93 -3.35 -24.99
CA SER A 37 -31.65 -2.13 -24.63
C SER A 37 -32.85 -2.44 -23.72
N GLY A 38 -33.23 -1.52 -22.84
CA GLY A 38 -34.34 -1.74 -21.91
C GLY A 38 -33.94 -2.65 -20.75
N VAL A 39 -34.83 -3.53 -20.33
CA VAL A 39 -34.54 -4.53 -19.28
C VAL A 39 -34.10 -5.84 -19.94
N VAL A 40 -32.95 -6.35 -19.54
CA VAL A 40 -32.39 -7.63 -20.00
C VAL A 40 -32.24 -8.57 -18.81
N GLU A 41 -33.02 -9.65 -18.80
CA GLU A 41 -32.91 -10.70 -17.79
C GLU A 41 -31.84 -11.72 -18.20
N LEU A 42 -30.86 -11.93 -17.33
CA LEU A 42 -29.80 -12.91 -17.52
C LEU A 42 -30.08 -14.13 -16.64
N LYS A 43 -30.73 -15.14 -17.24
CA LYS A 43 -31.22 -16.35 -16.55
C LYS A 43 -30.22 -17.47 -16.44
N GLN A 44 -29.24 -17.48 -17.33
CA GLN A 44 -28.20 -18.50 -17.41
C GLN A 44 -26.89 -17.85 -17.84
N PRO A 45 -25.75 -18.53 -17.67
CA PRO A 45 -24.47 -18.04 -18.17
C PRO A 45 -24.53 -17.68 -19.65
N LEU A 46 -23.86 -16.61 -20.06
CA LEU A 46 -23.83 -16.12 -21.44
C LEU A 46 -22.39 -16.12 -21.96
N GLU A 47 -22.18 -16.59 -23.18
CA GLU A 47 -20.94 -16.47 -23.92
C GLU A 47 -21.11 -15.51 -25.11
N VAL A 48 -20.22 -14.54 -25.19
CA VAL A 48 -19.98 -13.70 -26.37
C VAL A 48 -18.80 -14.31 -27.12
N PRO A 49 -19.01 -15.16 -28.14
CA PRO A 49 -17.94 -15.84 -28.85
C PRO A 49 -17.12 -14.86 -29.70
N THR A 50 -15.97 -15.32 -30.22
CA THR A 50 -14.98 -14.51 -30.95
C THR A 50 -15.53 -13.79 -32.18
N ASP A 51 -16.58 -14.33 -32.81
CA ASP A 51 -17.28 -13.81 -33.98
C ASP A 51 -18.52 -12.96 -33.65
N ALA A 52 -18.77 -12.72 -32.36
CA ALA A 52 -19.88 -11.90 -31.88
C ALA A 52 -19.41 -10.57 -31.24
N ARG A 53 -20.29 -9.58 -31.28
CA ARG A 53 -20.20 -8.32 -30.55
C ARG A 53 -21.44 -8.15 -29.70
N LEU A 54 -21.24 -7.88 -28.41
CA LEU A 54 -22.30 -7.42 -27.52
C LEU A 54 -22.18 -5.91 -27.33
N PHE A 55 -23.21 -5.17 -27.73
CA PHE A 55 -23.35 -3.74 -27.48
C PHE A 55 -24.48 -3.49 -26.49
N ILE A 56 -24.17 -2.89 -25.34
CA ILE A 56 -25.15 -2.57 -24.30
C ILE A 56 -25.43 -1.07 -24.34
N ALA A 57 -26.63 -0.71 -24.79
CA ALA A 57 -27.02 0.69 -25.01
C ALA A 57 -27.26 1.44 -23.70
N ALA A 58 -27.13 2.77 -23.73
CA ALA A 58 -27.50 3.66 -22.64
C ALA A 58 -28.92 3.37 -22.09
N GLY A 59 -29.07 3.47 -20.77
CA GLY A 59 -30.33 3.20 -20.07
C GLY A 59 -30.69 1.72 -19.94
N THR A 60 -29.84 0.80 -20.43
CA THR A 60 -30.09 -0.65 -20.26
C THR A 60 -29.94 -1.04 -18.79
N ARG A 61 -30.87 -1.86 -18.31
CA ARG A 61 -30.81 -2.52 -17.01
C ARG A 61 -30.64 -4.03 -17.21
N VAL A 62 -29.52 -4.56 -16.73
CA VAL A 62 -29.22 -5.99 -16.79
C VAL A 62 -29.49 -6.60 -15.42
N GLU A 63 -30.36 -7.61 -15.38
CA GLU A 63 -30.79 -8.29 -14.15
C GLU A 63 -30.38 -9.77 -14.19
N ALA A 64 -29.35 -10.12 -13.42
CA ALA A 64 -28.97 -11.52 -13.24
C ALA A 64 -29.86 -12.17 -12.18
N THR A 65 -30.67 -13.15 -12.59
CA THR A 65 -31.65 -13.81 -11.72
C THR A 65 -31.05 -14.94 -10.89
N GLU A 66 -29.84 -15.41 -11.24
CA GLU A 66 -29.12 -16.46 -10.53
C GLU A 66 -27.70 -16.02 -10.16
N ALA A 67 -27.25 -16.36 -8.94
CA ALA A 67 -25.93 -16.00 -8.45
C ALA A 67 -24.79 -16.60 -9.28
N ALA A 68 -24.93 -17.84 -9.77
CA ALA A 68 -23.86 -18.51 -10.53
C ALA A 68 -23.70 -18.00 -11.97
N THR A 69 -24.57 -17.09 -12.42
CA THR A 69 -24.56 -16.55 -13.78
C THR A 69 -23.34 -15.67 -14.01
N ARG A 70 -22.76 -15.76 -15.21
CA ARG A 70 -21.62 -14.96 -15.68
C ARG A 70 -21.78 -14.60 -17.15
N ILE A 71 -21.21 -13.47 -17.56
CA ILE A 71 -21.03 -13.13 -18.98
C ILE A 71 -19.56 -13.38 -19.34
N LEU A 72 -19.29 -14.41 -20.14
CA LEU A 72 -17.96 -14.70 -20.68
C LEU A 72 -17.78 -14.02 -22.04
N VAL A 73 -16.78 -13.17 -22.17
CA VAL A 73 -16.50 -12.41 -23.40
C VAL A 73 -15.19 -12.85 -24.02
N ARG A 74 -15.28 -13.48 -25.19
CA ARG A 74 -14.16 -13.77 -26.11
C ARG A 74 -14.22 -12.92 -27.38
N GLY A 75 -15.42 -12.46 -27.74
CA GLY A 75 -15.66 -11.54 -28.85
C GLY A 75 -15.38 -10.09 -28.47
N ARG A 76 -16.34 -9.21 -28.78
CA ARG A 76 -16.27 -7.79 -28.46
C ARG A 76 -17.38 -7.42 -27.48
N LEU A 77 -17.06 -6.53 -26.55
CA LEU A 77 -18.01 -5.93 -25.62
C LEU A 77 -17.84 -4.41 -25.62
N GLU A 78 -18.97 -3.72 -25.66
CA GLU A 78 -19.05 -2.28 -25.43
C GLU A 78 -20.24 -1.96 -24.53
N ILE A 79 -19.97 -1.24 -23.42
CA ILE A 79 -20.98 -0.75 -22.50
C ILE A 79 -21.05 0.77 -22.64
N ALA A 80 -22.07 1.24 -23.35
CA ALA A 80 -22.18 2.61 -23.84
C ALA A 80 -23.23 3.41 -23.06
N GLY A 81 -23.10 3.48 -21.74
CA GLY A 81 -23.93 4.34 -20.90
C GLY A 81 -23.67 5.84 -21.15
N THR A 82 -24.57 6.68 -20.65
CA THR A 82 -24.38 8.13 -20.57
C THR A 82 -24.63 8.64 -19.16
N ALA A 83 -24.29 9.90 -18.87
CA ALA A 83 -24.57 10.53 -17.59
C ALA A 83 -26.08 10.49 -17.24
N ASP A 84 -26.94 10.77 -18.23
CA ASP A 84 -28.39 10.80 -18.07
C ASP A 84 -29.04 9.41 -18.08
N ALA A 85 -28.39 8.45 -18.75
CA ALA A 85 -28.90 7.09 -18.94
C ALA A 85 -27.77 6.06 -18.76
N PRO A 86 -27.33 5.82 -17.51
CA PRO A 86 -26.28 4.85 -17.24
C PRO A 86 -26.75 3.42 -17.57
N VAL A 87 -25.80 2.54 -17.85
CA VAL A 87 -26.07 1.09 -17.89
C VAL A 87 -26.03 0.57 -16.45
N VAL A 88 -27.09 -0.10 -16.00
CA VAL A 88 -27.21 -0.56 -14.62
C VAL A 88 -27.17 -2.09 -14.59
N PHE A 89 -26.20 -2.64 -13.88
CA PHE A 89 -26.15 -4.05 -13.52
C PHE A 89 -26.65 -4.19 -12.08
N ALA A 90 -27.89 -4.69 -11.94
CA ALA A 90 -28.53 -4.89 -10.66
C ALA A 90 -28.81 -6.39 -10.51
N SER A 91 -28.08 -7.05 -9.62
CA SER A 91 -28.08 -8.52 -9.55
C SER A 91 -28.43 -9.05 -8.17
N ALA A 92 -28.90 -10.30 -8.13
CA ALA A 92 -28.95 -11.06 -6.89
C ALA A 92 -27.55 -11.13 -6.23
N PRO A 93 -27.47 -11.17 -4.89
CA PRO A 93 -26.21 -11.39 -4.20
C PRO A 93 -25.48 -12.62 -4.74
N GLY A 94 -24.20 -12.47 -5.07
CA GLY A 94 -23.33 -13.55 -5.54
C GLY A 94 -23.20 -13.68 -7.07
N TRP A 95 -23.82 -12.80 -7.86
CA TRP A 95 -23.58 -12.73 -9.31
C TRP A 95 -22.08 -12.64 -9.63
N GLN A 96 -21.61 -13.45 -10.58
CA GLN A 96 -20.19 -13.60 -10.91
C GLN A 96 -19.66 -12.52 -11.87
N GLY A 97 -20.53 -11.62 -12.35
CA GLY A 97 -20.16 -10.48 -13.18
C GLY A 97 -19.76 -10.82 -14.62
N ILE A 98 -18.82 -10.06 -15.16
CA ILE A 98 -18.35 -10.15 -16.55
C ILE A 98 -16.88 -10.60 -16.56
N GLU A 99 -16.59 -11.67 -17.28
CA GLU A 99 -15.26 -12.22 -17.47
C GLU A 99 -14.79 -11.96 -18.91
N LEU A 100 -13.77 -11.13 -19.07
CA LEU A 100 -13.10 -10.84 -20.34
C LEU A 100 -11.93 -11.81 -20.49
N MET A 101 -12.07 -12.80 -21.38
CA MET A 101 -11.04 -13.80 -21.59
C MET A 101 -10.43 -13.64 -22.97
N GLU A 102 -9.35 -12.86 -23.04
CA GLU A 102 -8.62 -12.54 -24.27
C GLU A 102 -9.56 -12.11 -25.43
N PRO A 103 -10.39 -11.06 -25.22
CA PRO A 103 -11.37 -10.62 -26.20
C PRO A 103 -10.69 -10.14 -27.48
N ALA A 104 -11.41 -10.25 -28.59
CA ALA A 104 -10.92 -9.91 -29.92
C ALA A 104 -10.54 -8.43 -30.12
N ALA A 105 -10.96 -7.54 -29.21
CA ALA A 105 -10.63 -6.12 -29.21
C ALA A 105 -10.60 -5.55 -27.77
N PRO A 106 -9.97 -4.38 -27.54
CA PRO A 106 -10.11 -3.67 -26.27
C PRO A 106 -11.57 -3.44 -25.91
N VAL A 107 -11.90 -3.58 -24.63
CA VAL A 107 -13.26 -3.40 -24.11
C VAL A 107 -13.41 -2.00 -23.52
N GLU A 108 -14.51 -1.34 -23.84
CA GLU A 108 -14.82 0.00 -23.33
C GLU A 108 -16.09 -0.04 -22.47
N VAL A 109 -15.97 0.53 -21.27
CA VAL A 109 -17.05 0.64 -20.29
C VAL A 109 -17.20 2.10 -19.89
N ARG A 110 -18.38 2.66 -20.13
CA ARG A 110 -18.70 4.06 -19.86
C ARG A 110 -20.03 4.18 -19.14
N TYR A 111 -20.08 4.99 -18.09
CA TYR A 111 -21.30 5.27 -17.32
C TYR A 111 -22.05 3.99 -16.93
N ALA A 112 -21.31 3.01 -16.43
CA ALA A 112 -21.88 1.75 -15.93
C ALA A 112 -21.98 1.80 -14.40
N ARG A 113 -22.99 1.12 -13.85
CA ARG A 113 -23.17 0.94 -12.40
C ARG A 113 -23.26 -0.54 -12.08
N PHE A 114 -22.31 -1.02 -11.29
CA PHE A 114 -22.26 -2.38 -10.77
C PHE A 114 -22.51 -2.35 -9.26
N ALA A 115 -23.47 -3.15 -8.78
CA ALA A 115 -23.79 -3.23 -7.36
C ALA A 115 -23.97 -4.69 -6.91
N GLY A 116 -23.36 -5.07 -5.78
CA GLY A 116 -23.57 -6.38 -5.16
C GLY A 116 -22.97 -7.57 -5.93
N VAL A 117 -21.97 -7.31 -6.78
CA VAL A 117 -21.34 -8.31 -7.66
C VAL A 117 -20.13 -8.93 -6.97
N GLU A 118 -19.93 -10.25 -7.14
CA GLU A 118 -18.74 -10.94 -6.59
C GLU A 118 -17.46 -10.39 -7.22
N VAL A 119 -17.42 -10.30 -8.55
CA VAL A 119 -16.37 -9.60 -9.32
C VAL A 119 -17.03 -8.90 -10.50
N ALA A 120 -17.12 -7.57 -10.50
CA ALA A 120 -17.86 -6.88 -11.54
C ALA A 120 -17.20 -7.04 -12.93
N LEU A 121 -15.87 -6.84 -13.02
CA LEU A 121 -15.08 -7.07 -14.24
C LEU A 121 -13.83 -7.90 -13.92
N ARG A 122 -13.77 -9.14 -14.41
CA ARG A 122 -12.54 -9.95 -14.41
C ARG A 122 -11.88 -9.91 -15.78
N VAL A 123 -10.60 -9.58 -15.85
CA VAL A 123 -9.87 -9.31 -17.08
C VAL A 123 -8.66 -10.24 -17.18
N LEU A 124 -8.65 -11.10 -18.19
CA LEU A 124 -7.57 -12.06 -18.43
C LEU A 124 -6.94 -11.78 -19.80
N GLY A 125 -5.66 -11.39 -19.83
CA GLY A 125 -4.92 -11.19 -21.08
C GLY A 125 -5.51 -10.13 -22.00
N ALA A 126 -6.11 -9.07 -21.44
CA ALA A 126 -6.93 -8.15 -22.21
C ALA A 126 -6.65 -6.67 -21.91
N ARG A 127 -7.20 -5.80 -22.76
CA ARG A 127 -7.17 -4.34 -22.60
C ARG A 127 -8.55 -3.82 -22.25
N LEU A 128 -8.64 -3.09 -21.14
CA LEU A 128 -9.88 -2.52 -20.61
C LEU A 128 -9.76 -1.00 -20.48
N ARG A 129 -10.80 -0.27 -20.87
CA ARG A 129 -10.99 1.14 -20.52
C ARG A 129 -12.29 1.32 -19.77
N VAL A 130 -12.22 1.94 -18.60
CA VAL A 130 -13.39 2.25 -17.77
C VAL A 130 -13.41 3.75 -17.50
N SER A 131 -14.54 4.40 -17.77
CA SER A 131 -14.72 5.80 -17.44
C SER A 131 -16.09 6.10 -16.85
N HIS A 132 -16.16 7.08 -15.94
CA HIS A 132 -17.41 7.59 -15.37
C HIS A 132 -18.33 6.51 -14.78
N SER A 133 -17.76 5.44 -14.23
CA SER A 133 -18.51 4.25 -13.78
C SER A 133 -18.43 4.06 -12.27
N GLU A 134 -19.40 3.33 -11.72
CA GLU A 134 -19.55 3.08 -10.30
C GLU A 134 -19.51 1.57 -10.01
N PHE A 135 -18.73 1.20 -8.99
CA PHE A 135 -18.58 -0.16 -8.49
C PHE A 135 -18.82 -0.17 -6.98
N ARG A 136 -19.89 -0.82 -6.53
CA ARG A 136 -20.25 -0.79 -5.11
C ARG A 136 -20.74 -2.10 -4.52
N ASP A 137 -20.61 -2.19 -3.20
CA ASP A 137 -21.19 -3.26 -2.37
C ASP A 137 -20.79 -4.68 -2.83
N GLY A 138 -19.66 -4.83 -3.51
CA GLY A 138 -19.23 -6.08 -4.13
C GLY A 138 -18.07 -6.77 -3.43
N GLY A 139 -17.64 -7.89 -4.02
CA GLY A 139 -16.36 -8.52 -3.71
C GLY A 139 -15.23 -7.71 -4.34
N HIS A 140 -15.07 -7.79 -5.67
CA HIS A 140 -14.09 -7.04 -6.43
C HIS A 140 -14.78 -6.11 -7.44
N GLY A 141 -14.35 -4.85 -7.52
CA GLY A 141 -14.74 -3.98 -8.63
C GLY A 141 -14.10 -4.45 -9.94
N ILE A 142 -12.78 -4.50 -9.99
CA ILE A 142 -12.02 -4.94 -11.17
C ILE A 142 -10.89 -5.89 -10.74
N ASP A 143 -10.78 -7.03 -11.40
CA ASP A 143 -9.73 -8.04 -11.18
C ASP A 143 -8.93 -8.23 -12.48
N LEU A 144 -7.67 -7.79 -12.48
CA LEU A 144 -6.75 -7.87 -13.62
C LEU A 144 -5.75 -9.01 -13.40
N VAL A 145 -5.74 -9.97 -14.33
CA VAL A 145 -4.79 -11.08 -14.33
C VAL A 145 -4.19 -11.30 -15.71
N ARG A 146 -3.09 -12.04 -15.76
CA ARG A 146 -2.35 -12.43 -16.98
C ARG A 146 -2.01 -11.25 -17.90
N GLU A 147 -1.08 -10.40 -17.50
CA GLU A 147 -0.54 -9.32 -18.36
C GLU A 147 -1.64 -8.38 -18.92
N SER A 148 -2.73 -8.21 -18.17
CA SER A 148 -3.84 -7.33 -18.56
C SER A 148 -3.43 -5.86 -18.45
N GLN A 149 -4.07 -5.01 -19.26
CA GLN A 149 -3.87 -3.56 -19.22
C GLN A 149 -5.20 -2.85 -18.96
N ALA A 150 -5.22 -1.92 -18.03
CA ALA A 150 -6.43 -1.14 -17.75
C ALA A 150 -6.14 0.36 -17.65
N VAL A 151 -7.07 1.15 -18.17
CA VAL A 151 -7.14 2.60 -17.95
C VAL A 151 -8.47 2.89 -17.27
N ILE A 152 -8.42 3.49 -16.08
CA ILE A 152 -9.57 3.73 -15.21
C ILE A 152 -9.62 5.20 -14.84
N GLU A 153 -10.72 5.86 -15.17
CA GLU A 153 -10.78 7.33 -15.16
C GLU A 153 -12.13 7.81 -14.63
N ASP A 154 -12.12 8.80 -13.74
CA ASP A 154 -13.36 9.43 -13.26
C ASP A 154 -14.38 8.41 -12.69
N CYS A 155 -13.89 7.38 -12.01
CA CYS A 155 -14.70 6.28 -11.47
C CYS A 155 -14.90 6.38 -9.95
N LEU A 156 -15.96 5.73 -9.47
CA LEU A 156 -16.28 5.58 -8.05
C LEU A 156 -16.23 4.10 -7.65
N PHE A 157 -15.42 3.79 -6.64
CA PHE A 157 -15.36 2.50 -5.98
C PHE A 157 -15.73 2.70 -4.51
N THR A 158 -16.80 2.05 -4.03
CA THR A 158 -17.26 2.23 -2.64
C THR A 158 -17.73 0.94 -2.03
N ASP A 159 -17.42 0.71 -0.75
CA ASP A 159 -17.99 -0.38 0.06
C ASP A 159 -17.73 -1.81 -0.49
N ASN A 160 -16.70 -1.97 -1.33
CA ASN A 160 -16.27 -3.28 -1.83
C ASN A 160 -15.28 -3.96 -0.87
N GLU A 161 -15.14 -5.28 -0.95
CA GLU A 161 -14.02 -5.97 -0.29
C GLU A 161 -12.69 -5.49 -0.87
N ILE A 162 -12.57 -5.55 -2.20
CA ILE A 162 -11.45 -5.02 -2.96
C ILE A 162 -11.98 -4.10 -4.08
N GLY A 163 -11.44 -2.89 -4.20
CA GLY A 163 -11.81 -2.01 -5.32
C GLY A 163 -11.25 -2.52 -6.64
N ILE A 164 -9.92 -2.59 -6.72
CA ILE A 164 -9.19 -3.11 -7.88
C ILE A 164 -8.06 -4.03 -7.43
N GLU A 165 -7.92 -5.19 -8.07
CA GLU A 165 -6.78 -6.09 -7.92
C GLU A 165 -6.01 -6.23 -9.24
N ALA A 166 -4.68 -6.12 -9.16
CA ALA A 166 -3.77 -6.33 -10.29
C ALA A 166 -2.73 -7.41 -9.98
N GLN A 167 -2.77 -8.50 -10.75
CA GLN A 167 -1.86 -9.63 -10.61
C GLN A 167 -1.23 -10.04 -11.95
N MET A 168 -0.22 -10.91 -11.85
CA MET A 168 0.47 -11.56 -12.96
C MET A 168 0.96 -10.56 -14.02
N LYS A 169 1.79 -9.59 -13.60
CA LYS A 169 2.39 -8.55 -14.44
C LYS A 169 1.39 -7.67 -15.20
N SER A 170 0.23 -7.42 -14.61
CA SER A 170 -0.75 -6.50 -15.19
C SER A 170 -0.29 -5.04 -15.04
N HIS A 171 -0.70 -4.18 -15.96
CA HIS A 171 -0.37 -2.76 -15.96
C HIS A 171 -1.65 -1.92 -15.85
N ILE A 172 -1.63 -0.89 -14.99
CA ILE A 172 -2.84 -0.11 -14.72
C ILE A 172 -2.56 1.39 -14.63
N GLN A 173 -3.44 2.18 -15.22
CA GLN A 173 -3.47 3.63 -15.07
C GLN A 173 -4.78 4.02 -14.41
N ILE A 174 -4.72 4.65 -13.24
CA ILE A 174 -5.89 5.13 -12.50
C ILE A 174 -5.77 6.65 -12.36
N ARG A 175 -6.81 7.38 -12.78
CA ARG A 175 -6.85 8.83 -12.62
C ARG A 175 -8.20 9.37 -12.17
N ARG A 176 -8.18 10.46 -11.38
CA ARG A 176 -9.38 11.23 -10.97
C ARG A 176 -10.51 10.37 -10.41
N SER A 177 -10.15 9.31 -9.69
CA SER A 177 -11.13 8.35 -9.18
C SER A 177 -11.22 8.42 -7.66
N LEU A 178 -12.38 8.05 -7.12
CA LEU A 178 -12.67 8.01 -5.69
C LEU A 178 -12.79 6.57 -5.21
N PHE A 179 -12.06 6.23 -4.16
CA PHE A 179 -12.12 4.95 -3.46
C PHE A 179 -12.50 5.17 -2.00
N ARG A 180 -13.61 4.59 -1.55
CA ARG A 180 -14.12 4.83 -0.20
C ARG A 180 -14.60 3.56 0.51
N ASN A 181 -14.39 3.48 1.82
CA ASN A 181 -15.00 2.49 2.72
C ASN A 181 -14.71 1.02 2.35
N HIS A 182 -13.55 0.74 1.75
CA HIS A 182 -13.19 -0.65 1.42
C HIS A 182 -12.86 -1.47 2.68
N ARG A 183 -13.49 -2.65 2.80
CA ARG A 183 -13.32 -3.58 3.94
C ARG A 183 -11.96 -4.30 3.92
N GLY A 184 -11.44 -4.54 2.72
CA GLY A 184 -10.13 -5.10 2.45
C GLY A 184 -9.17 -4.01 1.96
N SER A 185 -9.02 -3.86 0.64
CA SER A 185 -8.13 -2.86 0.03
C SER A 185 -8.80 -2.13 -1.13
N ALA A 186 -8.66 -0.81 -1.22
CA ALA A 186 -9.16 -0.06 -2.37
C ALA A 186 -8.42 -0.45 -3.67
N PHE A 187 -7.10 -0.59 -3.59
CA PHE A 187 -6.26 -1.09 -4.67
C PHE A 187 -5.22 -2.06 -4.13
N ILE A 188 -5.00 -3.17 -4.83
CA ILE A 188 -3.95 -4.13 -4.50
C ILE A 188 -3.21 -4.60 -5.74
N ALA A 189 -1.88 -4.63 -5.67
CA ALA A 189 -1.01 -5.10 -6.75
C ALA A 189 0.02 -6.11 -6.26
N GLY A 190 0.27 -7.14 -7.06
CA GLY A 190 1.29 -8.15 -6.80
C GLY A 190 1.79 -8.82 -8.08
N HIS A 191 2.71 -9.78 -7.92
CA HIS A 191 3.27 -10.60 -9.00
C HIS A 191 3.87 -9.76 -10.14
N GLY A 192 4.59 -8.68 -9.80
CA GLY A 192 5.25 -7.79 -10.77
C GLY A 192 4.30 -6.88 -11.57
N SER A 193 3.08 -6.68 -11.09
CA SER A 193 2.15 -5.69 -11.66
C SER A 193 2.60 -4.27 -11.31
N GLY A 194 2.31 -3.30 -12.18
CA GLY A 194 2.77 -1.92 -12.05
C GLY A 194 1.82 -0.92 -12.73
N GLY A 195 2.24 0.34 -12.81
CA GLY A 195 1.51 1.42 -13.44
C GLY A 195 1.33 2.65 -12.55
N ASP A 196 0.52 3.59 -13.01
CA ASP A 196 0.43 4.93 -12.43
C ASP A 196 -0.93 5.18 -11.77
N ILE A 197 -0.92 5.80 -10.60
CA ILE A 197 -2.10 6.17 -9.82
C ILE A 197 -1.99 7.65 -9.51
N ASP A 198 -2.78 8.46 -10.20
CA ASP A 198 -2.66 9.92 -10.17
C ASP A 198 -3.99 10.62 -9.88
N ASP A 199 -3.94 11.75 -9.16
CA ASP A 199 -5.10 12.61 -8.88
C ASP A 199 -6.31 11.88 -8.30
N CYS A 200 -6.10 10.80 -7.55
CA CYS A 200 -7.16 10.01 -6.93
C CYS A 200 -7.38 10.42 -5.48
N ARG A 201 -8.56 10.09 -4.96
CA ARG A 201 -8.94 10.28 -3.56
C ARG A 201 -9.26 8.94 -2.92
N PHE A 202 -8.62 8.66 -1.79
CA PHE A 202 -8.81 7.45 -0.99
C PHE A 202 -9.28 7.84 0.41
N GLU A 203 -10.48 7.42 0.78
CA GLU A 203 -11.15 7.84 2.03
C GLU A 203 -11.62 6.64 2.84
N ASP A 204 -11.38 6.67 4.16
CA ASP A 204 -11.99 5.74 5.12
C ASP A 204 -11.78 4.25 4.79
N ASN A 205 -10.70 3.93 4.08
CA ASN A 205 -10.40 2.55 3.72
C ASN A 205 -9.62 1.88 4.84
N ARG A 206 -9.87 0.58 5.06
CA ARG A 206 -8.98 -0.23 5.88
C ARG A 206 -7.55 -0.20 5.33
N GLN A 207 -7.44 -0.32 4.01
CA GLN A 207 -6.19 -0.15 3.29
C GLN A 207 -6.49 0.53 1.96
N ALA A 208 -5.85 1.66 1.66
CA ALA A 208 -6.05 2.31 0.36
C ALA A 208 -5.25 1.60 -0.73
N ILE A 209 -3.93 1.53 -0.61
CA ILE A 209 -3.05 0.89 -1.60
C ILE A 209 -2.23 -0.22 -0.95
N GLY A 210 -2.24 -1.42 -1.54
CA GLY A 210 -1.45 -2.57 -1.13
C GLY A 210 -0.52 -3.09 -2.22
N LEU A 211 0.78 -3.01 -1.99
CA LEU A 211 1.81 -3.47 -2.92
C LEU A 211 2.55 -4.67 -2.30
N LYS A 212 2.34 -5.87 -2.86
CA LYS A 212 2.88 -7.14 -2.35
C LYS A 212 4.20 -7.57 -3.00
N SER A 213 4.67 -6.83 -3.99
CA SER A 213 5.93 -7.05 -4.71
C SER A 213 6.41 -5.74 -5.32
N ARG A 214 7.52 -5.78 -6.07
CA ARG A 214 7.92 -4.67 -6.94
C ARG A 214 6.72 -4.15 -7.74
N PHE A 215 6.56 -2.83 -7.74
CA PHE A 215 5.51 -2.10 -8.43
C PHE A 215 6.16 -0.99 -9.24
N ASP A 216 6.34 -1.23 -10.53
CA ASP A 216 6.98 -0.27 -11.42
C ASP A 216 5.96 0.79 -11.85
N GLY A 217 6.04 1.97 -11.22
CA GLY A 217 5.22 3.14 -11.55
C GLY A 217 5.17 4.18 -10.43
N THR A 218 4.31 5.18 -10.63
CA THR A 218 4.19 6.36 -9.76
C THR A 218 2.86 6.34 -9.01
N ILE A 219 2.90 6.76 -7.74
CA ILE A 219 1.73 7.14 -6.97
C ILE A 219 1.85 8.65 -6.74
N GLY A 220 1.14 9.44 -7.55
CA GLY A 220 1.35 10.88 -7.72
C GLY A 220 0.11 11.73 -7.43
N GLY A 221 0.23 12.85 -6.71
CA GLY A 221 -0.88 13.83 -6.67
C GLY A 221 -2.16 13.36 -5.98
N ASN A 222 -2.11 12.29 -5.18
CA ASN A 222 -3.30 11.70 -4.56
C ASN A 222 -3.57 12.28 -3.18
N ARG A 223 -4.82 12.12 -2.72
CA ARG A 223 -5.25 12.48 -1.36
C ARG A 223 -5.70 11.24 -0.60
N PHE A 224 -5.06 10.97 0.52
CA PHE A 224 -5.36 9.86 1.42
C PHE A 224 -5.88 10.42 2.74
N ILE A 225 -7.16 10.18 3.03
CA ILE A 225 -7.87 10.77 4.18
C ILE A 225 -8.44 9.64 5.03
N ASP A 226 -8.12 9.64 6.32
CA ASP A 226 -8.72 8.77 7.34
C ASP A 226 -8.65 7.26 7.01
N ASN A 227 -7.66 6.86 6.22
CA ASN A 227 -7.40 5.45 5.94
C ASN A 227 -6.63 4.83 7.11
N ALA A 228 -6.99 3.62 7.53
CA ALA A 228 -6.22 2.93 8.58
C ALA A 228 -4.78 2.67 8.10
N ILE A 229 -4.61 2.20 6.86
CA ILE A 229 -3.31 2.19 6.17
C ILE A 229 -3.47 2.84 4.79
N ALA A 230 -2.82 3.97 4.53
CA ALA A 230 -2.94 4.60 3.20
C ALA A 230 -2.13 3.85 2.14
N ILE A 231 -0.81 3.65 2.32
CA ILE A 231 -0.01 2.84 1.41
C ILE A 231 0.77 1.78 2.20
N PHE A 232 0.62 0.52 1.80
CA PHE A 232 1.39 -0.60 2.32
C PHE A 232 2.32 -1.16 1.23
N CYS A 233 3.62 -1.11 1.49
CA CYS A 233 4.66 -1.67 0.64
C CYS A 233 5.29 -2.89 1.31
N ASN A 234 5.25 -4.05 0.66
CA ASN A 234 5.92 -5.25 1.10
C ASN A 234 6.76 -5.84 -0.04
N GLN A 235 8.07 -5.98 0.18
CA GLN A 235 9.02 -6.48 -0.83
C GLN A 235 8.99 -5.69 -2.15
N THR A 236 8.74 -4.38 -2.06
CA THR A 236 8.63 -3.52 -3.25
C THR A 236 9.99 -3.08 -3.80
N GLN A 237 11.09 -3.37 -3.09
CA GLN A 237 12.43 -2.93 -3.46
C GLN A 237 12.45 -1.41 -3.65
N ARG A 238 13.17 -0.86 -4.65
CA ARG A 238 13.29 0.59 -4.88
C ARG A 238 12.07 1.27 -5.52
N SER A 239 10.91 0.62 -5.44
CA SER A 239 9.66 1.07 -6.01
C SER A 239 8.57 1.08 -4.92
N PRO A 240 7.46 1.80 -5.10
CA PRO A 240 7.17 2.80 -6.14
C PRO A 240 7.91 4.14 -5.96
N HIS A 241 7.69 5.09 -6.88
CA HIS A 241 7.90 6.52 -6.60
C HIS A 241 6.59 7.11 -6.05
N ILE A 242 6.61 7.55 -4.81
CA ILE A 242 5.49 8.17 -4.10
C ILE A 242 5.77 9.66 -4.03
N ARG A 243 5.00 10.46 -4.78
CA ARG A 243 5.26 11.90 -4.87
C ARG A 243 4.03 12.80 -4.90
N ASN A 244 4.18 14.02 -4.39
CA ASN A 244 3.13 15.05 -4.44
C ASN A 244 1.79 14.61 -3.81
N ASN A 245 1.80 13.68 -2.86
CA ASN A 245 0.57 13.21 -2.22
C ASN A 245 0.32 13.93 -0.89
N GLU A 246 -0.96 13.99 -0.50
CA GLU A 246 -1.42 14.44 0.81
C GLU A 246 -1.94 13.24 1.61
N PHE A 247 -1.40 13.05 2.82
CA PHE A 247 -1.81 12.02 3.76
C PHE A 247 -2.28 12.67 5.06
N SER A 248 -3.55 12.46 5.42
CA SER A 248 -4.15 13.06 6.61
C SER A 248 -5.03 12.13 7.41
N GLY A 249 -4.94 12.21 8.74
CA GLY A 249 -5.87 11.58 9.69
C GLY A 249 -5.80 10.05 9.79
N GLY A 250 -4.92 9.41 9.03
CA GLY A 250 -4.77 7.95 9.03
C GLY A 250 -4.01 7.41 10.24
N GLU A 251 -4.24 6.14 10.59
CA GLU A 251 -3.45 5.45 11.63
C GLU A 251 -1.99 5.29 11.17
N VAL A 252 -1.77 4.77 9.96
CA VAL A 252 -0.46 4.71 9.31
C VAL A 252 -0.55 5.20 7.86
N ALA A 253 0.13 6.30 7.53
CA ALA A 253 0.07 6.84 6.16
C ALA A 253 0.92 6.00 5.18
N LEU A 254 2.19 5.71 5.50
CA LEU A 254 3.04 4.86 4.66
C LEU A 254 3.70 3.75 5.49
N ALA A 255 3.35 2.50 5.21
CA ALA A 255 3.91 1.32 5.86
C ALA A 255 4.84 0.56 4.89
N ASN A 256 6.15 0.64 5.14
CA ASN A 256 7.17 -0.09 4.40
C ASN A 256 7.63 -1.31 5.21
N LEU A 257 7.48 -2.50 4.64
CA LEU A 257 7.82 -3.77 5.26
C LEU A 257 8.76 -4.57 4.37
N SER A 258 9.71 -5.30 4.99
CA SER A 258 10.48 -6.36 4.33
C SER A 258 11.14 -5.92 3.01
N PHE A 259 12.30 -5.27 3.08
CA PHE A 259 13.08 -4.87 1.90
C PHE A 259 12.31 -3.96 0.92
N SER A 260 11.47 -3.09 1.47
CA SER A 260 10.80 -2.02 0.73
C SER A 260 11.61 -0.73 0.90
N PHE A 261 11.98 -0.12 -0.23
CA PHE A 261 12.87 1.05 -0.34
C PHE A 261 12.27 2.12 -1.28
N PRO A 262 10.98 2.46 -1.17
CA PRO A 262 10.36 3.40 -2.11
C PRO A 262 11.05 4.77 -2.08
N GLN A 263 10.91 5.51 -3.18
CA GLN A 263 11.27 6.92 -3.23
C GLN A 263 10.07 7.73 -2.78
N VAL A 264 10.23 8.53 -1.73
CA VAL A 264 9.16 9.30 -1.09
C VAL A 264 9.56 10.76 -1.15
N GLU A 265 8.99 11.49 -2.11
CA GLU A 265 9.38 12.88 -2.40
C GLU A 265 8.20 13.85 -2.50
N ASP A 266 8.33 15.07 -1.99
CA ASP A 266 7.33 16.13 -2.17
C ASP A 266 5.93 15.80 -1.62
N ASN A 267 5.85 14.93 -0.60
CA ASN A 267 4.59 14.58 0.05
C ASN A 267 4.34 15.41 1.30
N ARG A 268 3.07 15.50 1.69
CA ARG A 268 2.60 16.12 2.92
C ARG A 268 1.94 15.06 3.82
N PHE A 269 2.54 14.80 4.97
CA PHE A 269 2.00 13.92 5.99
C PHE A 269 1.54 14.76 7.19
N VAL A 270 0.24 14.92 7.36
CA VAL A 270 -0.35 15.85 8.33
C VAL A 270 -1.31 15.12 9.28
N GLY A 271 -1.09 15.21 10.59
CA GLY A 271 -2.08 14.72 11.56
C GLY A 271 -2.29 13.20 11.56
N ASN A 272 -1.29 12.41 11.16
CA ASN A 272 -1.38 10.95 11.17
C ASN A 272 -0.90 10.37 12.51
N GLY A 273 -1.36 9.16 12.84
CA GLY A 273 -0.80 8.37 13.94
C GLY A 273 0.68 8.07 13.69
N THR A 274 0.99 7.43 12.57
CA THR A 274 2.35 7.28 12.08
C THR A 274 2.43 7.70 10.62
N ALA A 275 3.18 8.75 10.31
CA ALA A 275 3.34 9.21 8.94
C ALA A 275 4.07 8.18 8.07
N MET A 276 5.22 7.69 8.54
CA MET A 276 5.94 6.62 7.84
C MET A 276 6.51 5.59 8.81
N ARG A 277 6.18 4.32 8.58
CA ARG A 277 6.67 3.17 9.32
C ARG A 277 7.57 2.32 8.43
N ASN A 278 8.85 2.23 8.77
CA ASN A 278 9.79 1.30 8.19
C ASN A 278 10.03 0.15 9.16
N ASP A 279 9.79 -1.08 8.70
CA ASP A 279 9.92 -2.27 9.53
C ASP A 279 10.54 -3.44 8.75
N GLN A 280 11.36 -4.24 9.43
CA GLN A 280 12.01 -5.44 8.89
C GLN A 280 12.86 -5.14 7.63
N PHE A 281 13.97 -4.43 7.80
CA PHE A 281 14.88 -4.07 6.69
C PHE A 281 14.27 -3.17 5.61
N ALA A 282 13.20 -2.44 5.92
CA ALA A 282 12.67 -1.43 5.03
C ALA A 282 13.44 -0.13 5.23
N SER A 283 13.81 0.55 4.14
CA SER A 283 14.64 1.76 4.19
C SER A 283 14.27 2.69 3.04
N ALA A 284 13.19 3.46 3.20
CA ALA A 284 12.77 4.43 2.20
C ALA A 284 13.83 5.52 1.94
N GLN A 285 13.82 6.10 0.74
CA GLN A 285 14.52 7.35 0.44
C GLN A 285 13.51 8.49 0.60
N VAL A 286 13.74 9.37 1.59
CA VAL A 286 12.77 10.37 2.05
C VAL A 286 13.34 11.76 1.81
N ARG A 287 12.80 12.48 0.83
CA ARG A 287 13.30 13.81 0.48
C ARG A 287 12.21 14.84 0.25
N HIS A 288 12.46 16.10 0.60
CA HIS A 288 11.52 17.18 0.27
C HIS A 288 10.09 16.93 0.75
N ASN A 289 9.89 16.29 1.90
CA ASN A 289 8.54 16.07 2.44
C ASN A 289 8.26 17.02 3.61
N LEU A 290 6.97 17.26 3.87
CA LEU A 290 6.47 17.87 5.09
C LEU A 290 5.90 16.77 5.99
N PHE A 291 6.36 16.71 7.23
CA PHE A 291 5.78 15.93 8.30
C PHE A 291 5.29 16.90 9.38
N ALA A 292 3.98 17.10 9.47
CA ALA A 292 3.38 18.04 10.41
C ALA A 292 2.36 17.37 11.33
N GLU A 293 2.39 17.72 12.62
CA GLU A 293 1.32 17.35 13.57
C GLU A 293 1.05 15.84 13.69
N ASN A 294 2.03 15.00 13.30
CA ASN A 294 1.89 13.56 13.44
C ASN A 294 2.23 13.14 14.87
N ASP A 295 1.60 12.06 15.31
CA ASP A 295 1.95 11.42 16.57
C ASP A 295 3.37 10.82 16.49
N THR A 296 3.70 10.14 15.39
CA THR A 296 5.08 9.79 15.01
C THR A 296 5.34 10.10 13.53
N ALA A 297 6.36 10.88 13.20
CA ALA A 297 6.71 11.13 11.80
C ALA A 297 7.39 9.91 11.16
N LEU A 298 8.46 9.40 11.77
CA LEU A 298 9.28 8.31 11.26
C LEU A 298 9.44 7.22 12.33
N TRP A 299 8.84 6.07 12.08
CA TRP A 299 9.01 4.87 12.90
C TRP A 299 9.94 3.88 12.21
N ASN A 300 11.14 3.68 12.75
CA ASN A 300 12.13 2.76 12.21
C ASN A 300 12.35 1.59 13.17
N ASN A 301 12.11 0.39 12.68
CA ASN A 301 12.18 -0.80 13.49
C ASN A 301 12.85 -1.96 12.75
N ARG A 302 13.58 -2.78 13.48
CA ARG A 302 14.20 -4.02 12.98
C ARG A 302 15.07 -3.76 11.76
N LYS A 303 16.18 -3.05 11.98
CA LYS A 303 17.24 -2.77 10.98
C LYS A 303 16.73 -1.97 9.79
N SER A 304 15.95 -0.94 10.08
CA SER A 304 15.37 -0.04 9.10
C SER A 304 16.17 1.25 9.07
N ASP A 305 16.90 1.48 7.98
CA ASP A 305 17.93 2.50 7.86
C ASP A 305 17.63 3.47 6.71
N PRO A 306 16.50 4.21 6.73
CA PRO A 306 16.16 5.14 5.66
C PRO A 306 17.18 6.28 5.54
N VAL A 307 17.22 6.88 4.35
CA VAL A 307 17.93 8.13 4.10
C VAL A 307 16.91 9.27 4.12
N VAL A 308 17.11 10.24 4.99
CA VAL A 308 16.16 11.32 5.26
C VAL A 308 16.85 12.67 5.09
N GLU A 309 16.55 13.35 3.99
CA GLU A 309 17.24 14.59 3.59
C GLU A 309 16.29 15.67 3.10
N LYS A 310 16.51 16.94 3.46
CA LYS A 310 15.72 18.08 2.95
C LYS A 310 14.23 17.98 3.27
N ASN A 311 13.87 17.40 4.40
CA ASN A 311 12.49 17.36 4.88
C ASN A 311 12.26 18.43 5.94
N GLU A 312 10.98 18.72 6.16
CA GLU A 312 10.53 19.62 7.19
C GLU A 312 9.67 18.85 8.21
N PHE A 313 10.07 18.91 9.48
CA PHE A 313 9.38 18.29 10.59
C PHE A 313 8.83 19.38 11.51
N ARG A 314 7.50 19.52 11.56
CA ARG A 314 6.81 20.57 12.31
C ARG A 314 5.83 20.00 13.33
N ALA A 315 5.92 20.44 14.58
CA ALA A 315 4.91 20.17 15.60
C ALA A 315 4.50 18.68 15.75
N ASN A 316 5.39 17.74 15.45
CA ASN A 316 5.13 16.32 15.67
C ASN A 316 5.33 16.01 17.16
N ARG A 317 4.56 15.07 17.70
CA ARG A 317 4.82 14.57 19.06
C ARG A 317 6.17 13.87 19.09
N ARG A 318 6.49 13.06 18.08
CA ARG A 318 7.79 12.41 17.91
C ARG A 318 8.22 12.45 16.44
N VAL A 319 9.42 12.92 16.16
CA VAL A 319 9.96 12.87 14.78
C VAL A 319 10.52 11.50 14.46
N LEU A 320 11.50 11.03 15.24
CA LEU A 320 12.19 9.79 14.97
C LEU A 320 12.02 8.80 16.12
N TYR A 321 11.52 7.61 15.82
CA TYR A 321 11.62 6.44 16.70
C TYR A 321 12.55 5.41 16.05
N CYS A 322 13.56 4.95 16.79
CA CYS A 322 14.48 3.91 16.34
C CYS A 322 14.53 2.76 17.34
N ASP A 323 14.29 1.54 16.88
CA ASP A 323 14.38 0.35 17.71
C ASP A 323 14.91 -0.85 16.93
N TYR A 324 15.40 -1.86 17.66
CA TYR A 324 15.97 -3.09 17.11
C TYR A 324 17.03 -2.81 16.04
N SER A 325 18.06 -2.06 16.43
CA SER A 325 19.27 -1.86 15.63
C SER A 325 18.96 -1.14 14.30
N SER A 326 18.16 -0.09 14.37
CA SER A 326 17.80 0.76 13.22
C SER A 326 18.62 2.06 13.27
N TYR A 327 19.35 2.35 12.20
CA TYR A 327 20.35 3.43 12.10
C TYR A 327 20.09 4.31 10.86
N PRO A 328 18.98 5.08 10.85
CA PRO A 328 18.69 6.00 9.76
C PRO A 328 19.79 7.05 9.61
N ARG A 329 19.98 7.53 8.38
CA ARG A 329 20.82 8.72 8.13
C ARG A 329 19.90 9.92 7.93
N VAL A 330 19.88 10.82 8.91
CA VAL A 330 18.98 11.99 8.92
C VAL A 330 19.83 13.26 8.88
N ARG A 331 19.88 13.93 7.73
CA ARG A 331 20.73 15.12 7.54
C ARG A 331 20.05 16.17 6.69
N ARG A 332 20.42 17.44 6.89
CA ARG A 332 19.91 18.59 6.11
C ARG A 332 18.39 18.69 6.15
N ASN A 333 17.79 18.50 7.32
CA ASN A 333 16.35 18.70 7.55
C ASN A 333 16.13 19.88 8.50
N ASN A 334 14.90 20.40 8.51
CA ASN A 334 14.44 21.43 9.44
C ASN A 334 13.53 20.80 10.50
N PHE A 335 13.90 20.92 11.77
CA PHE A 335 13.10 20.49 12.93
C PHE A 335 12.56 21.73 13.63
N ILE A 336 11.23 21.87 13.71
CA ILE A 336 10.58 23.08 14.19
C ILE A 336 9.45 22.71 15.15
N GLY A 337 9.64 23.01 16.44
CA GLY A 337 8.59 22.89 17.47
C GLY A 337 8.08 21.46 17.70
N ASN A 338 8.92 20.45 17.48
CA ASN A 338 8.55 19.06 17.75
C ASN A 338 8.75 18.76 19.26
N ALA A 339 7.86 17.98 19.87
CA ALA A 339 7.97 17.67 21.30
C ALA A 339 9.13 16.72 21.62
N MET A 340 9.39 15.75 20.73
CA MET A 340 10.50 14.80 20.81
C MET A 340 11.15 14.68 19.43
N ALA A 341 12.43 14.99 19.32
CA ALA A 341 13.16 14.84 18.07
C ALA A 341 13.52 13.38 17.80
N VAL A 342 14.20 12.73 18.75
CA VAL A 342 14.65 11.35 18.62
C VAL A 342 14.38 10.59 19.89
N GLU A 343 13.73 9.44 19.74
CA GLU A 343 13.51 8.48 20.83
C GLU A 343 14.04 7.10 20.43
N LEU A 344 14.93 6.58 21.25
CA LEU A 344 15.47 5.24 21.09
C LEU A 344 14.64 4.23 21.89
N GLY A 345 14.29 3.13 21.24
CA GLY A 345 13.62 2.00 21.86
C GLY A 345 14.56 1.18 22.73
N ARG A 346 13.97 0.34 23.57
CA ARG A 346 14.72 -0.51 24.50
C ARG A 346 15.67 -1.48 23.80
N PHE A 347 15.43 -1.84 22.54
CA PHE A 347 16.25 -2.79 21.79
C PHE A 347 17.19 -2.11 20.79
N GLN A 348 17.38 -0.79 20.90
CA GLN A 348 18.32 -0.02 20.11
C GLN A 348 19.72 -0.07 20.74
N SER A 349 20.48 -1.12 20.40
CA SER A 349 21.78 -1.38 21.01
C SER A 349 22.72 -2.14 20.06
N ALA A 350 23.75 -1.46 19.55
CA ALA A 350 24.85 -2.06 18.81
C ALA A 350 25.70 -3.01 19.68
N ASP A 351 25.81 -2.75 20.99
CA ASP A 351 26.51 -3.61 21.97
C ASP A 351 25.94 -5.05 21.93
N PHE A 352 24.61 -5.16 22.00
CA PHE A 352 23.89 -6.42 21.83
C PHE A 352 24.15 -7.10 20.48
N GLU A 353 24.04 -6.37 19.36
CA GLU A 353 24.26 -6.98 18.04
C GLU A 353 25.69 -7.47 17.86
N THR A 354 26.67 -6.79 18.46
CA THR A 354 28.09 -7.15 18.38
C THR A 354 28.41 -8.40 19.21
N ARG A 355 27.90 -8.47 20.44
CA ARG A 355 28.20 -9.56 21.38
C ARG A 355 27.37 -10.82 21.14
N VAL A 356 26.11 -10.65 20.78
CA VAL A 356 25.13 -11.74 20.66
C VAL A 356 24.61 -11.85 19.25
N GLY A 357 24.18 -10.73 18.68
CA GLY A 357 23.66 -10.65 17.31
C GLY A 357 22.26 -11.24 17.16
N SER A 358 21.39 -10.53 16.44
CA SER A 358 20.05 -11.06 16.11
C SER A 358 20.04 -12.00 14.90
N ARG A 359 21.17 -12.14 14.17
CA ARG A 359 21.26 -12.89 12.89
C ARG A 359 20.83 -14.35 13.01
N GLY A 360 21.32 -15.08 14.02
CA GLY A 360 20.98 -16.48 14.23
C GLY A 360 19.48 -16.69 14.46
N GLN A 361 18.83 -15.77 15.20
CA GLN A 361 17.39 -15.82 15.42
C GLN A 361 16.59 -15.39 14.20
N VAL A 362 17.02 -14.36 13.46
CA VAL A 362 16.36 -13.97 12.21
C VAL A 362 16.39 -15.13 11.22
N MET A 363 17.51 -15.85 11.12
CA MET A 363 17.62 -17.06 10.29
C MET A 363 16.74 -18.20 10.82
N ASN A 364 16.72 -18.45 12.14
CA ASN A 364 15.86 -19.47 12.74
C ASN A 364 14.36 -19.15 12.58
N GLN A 365 13.95 -17.88 12.72
CA GLN A 365 12.58 -17.44 12.48
C GLN A 365 12.22 -17.51 11.00
N ALA A 366 13.15 -17.15 10.11
CA ALA A 366 12.95 -17.29 8.67
C ALA A 366 12.78 -18.77 8.27
N GLN A 367 13.61 -19.67 8.80
CA GLN A 367 13.47 -21.11 8.60
C GLN A 367 12.16 -21.64 9.20
N ALA A 368 11.80 -21.24 10.41
CA ALA A 368 10.53 -21.61 11.05
C ALA A 368 9.29 -21.12 10.28
N ARG A 369 9.43 -20.00 9.54
CA ARG A 369 8.40 -19.46 8.65
C ARG A 369 8.50 -19.97 7.20
N GLN A 370 9.42 -20.90 6.91
CA GLN A 370 9.73 -21.38 5.55
C GLN A 370 9.99 -20.24 4.54
N SER A 371 10.52 -19.12 5.02
CA SER A 371 10.82 -17.95 4.18
C SER A 371 12.00 -18.26 3.26
N GLN A 372 11.75 -18.30 1.95
CA GLN A 372 12.79 -18.40 0.92
C GLN A 372 13.35 -17.03 0.49
N ASN A 373 13.13 -15.96 1.27
CA ASN A 373 13.53 -14.62 0.88
C ASN A 373 15.08 -14.51 0.74
N PRO A 374 15.63 -14.39 -0.48
CA PRO A 374 17.07 -14.36 -0.71
C PRO A 374 17.71 -13.06 -0.20
N LEU A 375 16.90 -12.03 0.07
CA LEU A 375 17.37 -10.72 0.54
C LEU A 375 17.79 -10.76 2.02
N LEU A 376 17.42 -11.79 2.79
CA LEU A 376 17.89 -11.97 4.17
C LEU A 376 19.41 -12.11 4.26
N ALA A 377 20.06 -12.60 3.20
CA ALA A 377 21.52 -12.66 3.13
C ALA A 377 22.19 -11.29 3.00
N ARG A 378 21.42 -10.24 2.66
CA ARG A 378 21.88 -8.85 2.53
C ARG A 378 21.66 -8.02 3.79
N ALA A 379 21.33 -8.65 4.92
CA ALA A 379 21.17 -7.96 6.19
C ALA A 379 22.51 -7.31 6.63
N PRO A 380 22.47 -6.12 7.25
CA PRO A 380 23.67 -5.46 7.76
C PRO A 380 24.41 -6.33 8.78
N THR A 381 25.74 -6.28 8.73
CA THR A 381 26.64 -6.97 9.67
C THR A 381 27.44 -6.02 10.56
N GLU A 382 27.47 -4.74 10.21
CA GLU A 382 28.11 -3.69 11.00
C GLU A 382 27.03 -2.81 11.61
N PHE A 383 27.16 -2.53 12.90
CA PHE A 383 26.23 -1.70 13.66
C PHE A 383 27.03 -0.59 14.33
N ARG A 384 26.52 0.63 14.23
CA ARG A 384 27.10 1.81 14.86
C ARG A 384 26.43 1.98 16.20
N ASP A 385 27.15 2.35 17.25
CA ASP A 385 26.54 2.63 18.55
C ASP A 385 25.90 4.04 18.62
N GLU A 386 25.64 4.64 17.45
CA GLU A 386 25.08 5.98 17.28
C GLU A 386 23.92 6.01 16.27
N VAL A 387 22.88 6.78 16.60
CA VAL A 387 21.87 7.25 15.65
C VAL A 387 22.27 8.67 15.20
N ASP A 388 22.68 8.78 13.94
CA ASP A 388 23.27 10.00 13.35
C ASP A 388 22.19 10.97 12.83
N VAL A 389 22.03 12.07 13.56
CA VAL A 389 21.17 13.21 13.22
C VAL A 389 21.96 14.51 13.11
N ARG A 390 23.24 14.42 12.72
CA ARG A 390 24.10 15.58 12.44
C ARG A 390 23.60 16.36 11.22
N ASP A 391 24.13 17.56 11.04
CA ASP A 391 23.91 18.41 9.87
C ASP A 391 22.42 18.77 9.67
N ASN A 392 21.63 18.86 10.74
CA ASN A 392 20.24 19.34 10.71
C ASN A 392 20.13 20.72 11.38
N TRP A 393 19.07 21.46 11.03
CA TRP A 393 18.70 22.69 11.74
C TRP A 393 17.55 22.40 12.72
N TRP A 394 17.66 22.94 13.93
CA TRP A 394 16.78 22.59 15.06
C TRP A 394 15.84 23.73 15.47
N GLY A 395 15.65 24.73 14.62
CA GLY A 395 14.77 25.84 14.92
C GLY A 395 15.16 26.57 16.22
N PRO A 396 14.20 27.00 17.05
CA PRO A 396 14.46 27.63 18.34
C PRO A 396 15.29 26.77 19.31
N ASP A 397 15.24 25.44 19.18
CA ASP A 397 15.95 24.50 20.06
C ASP A 397 17.47 24.50 19.84
N THR A 398 17.96 25.14 18.77
CA THR A 398 19.39 25.31 18.48
C THR A 398 20.14 25.95 19.67
N SER A 399 19.50 26.89 20.36
CA SER A 399 20.08 27.54 21.56
C SER A 399 20.31 26.56 22.72
N ALA A 400 19.45 25.56 22.88
CA ALA A 400 19.62 24.51 23.88
C ALA A 400 20.78 23.57 23.52
N LEU A 401 20.99 23.31 22.22
CA LEU A 401 22.14 22.53 21.74
C LEU A 401 23.46 23.23 22.02
N GLU A 402 23.52 24.54 21.76
CA GLU A 402 24.69 25.38 22.07
C GLU A 402 25.03 25.34 23.56
N ALA A 403 24.02 25.45 24.43
CA ALA A 403 24.21 25.42 25.88
C ALA A 403 24.65 24.04 26.42
N ALA A 404 24.27 22.94 25.75
CA ALA A 404 24.59 21.58 26.16
C ALA A 404 26.00 21.11 25.75
N ASP A 405 26.75 21.94 25.01
CA ASP A 405 28.14 21.68 24.55
C ASP A 405 28.39 20.25 24.06
N ASN A 406 27.47 19.74 23.22
CA ASN A 406 27.55 18.40 22.60
C ASN A 406 27.56 17.19 23.55
N ALA A 407 27.32 17.37 24.85
CA ALA A 407 27.45 16.29 25.85
C ALA A 407 26.30 16.24 26.88
N GLY A 408 25.44 17.24 26.92
CA GLY A 408 24.32 17.33 27.85
C GLY A 408 23.10 16.50 27.44
N ALA A 409 22.39 15.96 28.44
CA ALA A 409 21.07 15.37 28.23
C ALA A 409 20.06 16.48 27.86
N LEU A 410 19.41 16.33 26.70
CA LEU A 410 18.44 17.27 26.17
C LEU A 410 17.05 16.66 26.23
N SER A 411 16.05 17.45 26.65
CA SER A 411 14.69 16.93 26.88
C SER A 411 13.98 16.39 25.64
N PHE A 412 14.46 16.75 24.45
CA PHE A 412 13.92 16.30 23.16
C PHE A 412 14.74 15.16 22.53
N PHE A 413 15.74 14.63 23.23
CA PHE A 413 16.43 13.39 22.89
C PHE A 413 16.29 12.37 24.04
N ARG A 414 15.77 11.20 23.70
CA ARG A 414 15.67 10.08 24.62
C ARG A 414 16.57 8.95 24.16
N ASP A 415 17.75 8.86 24.76
CA ASP A 415 18.85 7.99 24.32
C ASP A 415 19.61 7.35 25.50
N ARG A 416 20.86 6.91 25.26
CA ARG A 416 21.79 6.38 26.27
C ARG A 416 21.84 7.20 27.57
N HIS A 417 21.78 8.53 27.52
CA HIS A 417 21.90 9.35 28.72
C HIS A 417 20.76 9.11 29.72
N GLU A 418 19.54 8.89 29.22
CA GLU A 418 18.37 8.56 30.04
C GLU A 418 18.24 7.05 30.29
N LEU A 419 18.44 6.25 29.24
CA LEU A 419 18.12 4.81 29.25
C LEU A 419 19.25 3.94 29.81
N GLY A 420 20.50 4.39 29.74
CA GLY A 420 21.67 3.67 30.25
C GLY A 420 21.87 2.29 29.63
N ARG A 421 21.60 1.24 30.41
CA ARG A 421 21.77 -0.17 30.01
C ARG A 421 20.47 -0.94 30.14
N VAL A 422 20.29 -1.93 29.26
CA VAL A 422 19.09 -2.76 29.20
C VAL A 422 19.43 -4.24 29.24
N SER A 423 18.64 -5.02 29.96
CA SER A 423 18.65 -6.49 29.86
C SER A 423 17.44 -6.95 29.03
N TYR A 424 17.57 -8.09 28.35
CA TYR A 424 16.49 -8.66 27.55
C TYR A 424 16.01 -9.97 28.17
N ALA A 425 14.72 -10.05 28.47
CA ALA A 425 14.12 -11.27 28.98
C ALA A 425 14.36 -12.43 27.99
N GLY A 426 14.94 -13.53 28.47
CA GLY A 426 15.28 -14.70 27.66
C GLY A 426 16.68 -14.68 27.01
N TRP A 427 17.50 -13.66 27.28
CA TRP A 427 18.86 -13.53 26.75
C TRP A 427 19.95 -13.52 27.84
N GLY A 428 19.64 -14.09 29.01
CA GLY A 428 20.53 -14.14 30.16
C GLY A 428 20.39 -12.93 31.09
N GLU A 429 21.32 -12.82 32.04
CA GLU A 429 21.37 -11.74 33.05
C GLU A 429 22.22 -10.55 32.59
N GLU A 430 22.87 -10.67 31.43
CA GLU A 430 23.70 -9.61 30.88
C GLU A 430 22.87 -8.37 30.51
N SER A 431 23.48 -7.20 30.67
CA SER A 431 22.95 -5.93 30.19
C SER A 431 23.77 -5.41 29.01
N TYR A 432 23.11 -4.65 28.15
CA TYR A 432 23.66 -4.08 26.92
C TYR A 432 23.49 -2.56 26.95
N LEU A 433 24.49 -1.85 26.44
CA LEU A 433 24.46 -0.39 26.37
C LEU A 433 23.48 0.07 25.28
N ILE A 434 22.57 0.98 25.61
CA ILE A 434 21.72 1.64 24.61
C ILE A 434 22.56 2.59 23.77
N ASP A 435 22.22 2.72 22.49
CA ASP A 435 22.92 3.61 21.57
C ASP A 435 22.73 5.09 21.94
N GLN A 436 23.62 5.94 21.44
CA GLN A 436 23.56 7.38 21.69
C GLN A 436 23.00 8.11 20.46
N VAL A 437 22.28 9.21 20.68
CA VAL A 437 21.91 10.13 19.59
C VAL A 437 23.06 11.10 19.37
N VAL A 438 23.53 11.21 18.12
CA VAL A 438 24.59 12.17 17.79
C VAL A 438 24.06 13.23 16.83
N PHE A 439 24.04 14.46 17.33
CA PHE A 439 23.42 15.62 16.67
C PHE A 439 24.43 16.70 16.25
N ALA A 440 25.70 16.58 16.66
CA ALA A 440 26.76 17.55 16.37
C ALA A 440 27.68 17.10 15.22
N PRO A 441 27.99 17.97 14.25
CA PRO A 441 27.59 19.39 14.19
C PRO A 441 26.11 19.56 13.79
N TRP A 442 25.49 20.67 14.19
CA TRP A 442 24.20 21.13 13.66
C TRP A 442 24.39 22.31 12.69
N LEU A 443 23.33 22.66 11.96
CA LEU A 443 23.31 23.81 11.07
C LEU A 443 22.90 25.08 11.83
N ASN A 444 23.53 26.21 11.52
CA ASN A 444 23.23 27.51 12.12
C ASN A 444 22.03 28.21 11.47
N GLU A 445 21.66 27.79 10.26
CA GLU A 445 20.54 28.33 9.50
C GLU A 445 19.65 27.22 8.96
N ALA A 446 18.39 27.56 8.71
CA ALA A 446 17.43 26.66 8.11
C ALA A 446 17.91 26.20 6.72
N VAL A 447 17.63 24.94 6.40
CA VAL A 447 17.84 24.39 5.06
C VAL A 447 16.80 25.00 4.14
N SER A 448 17.23 25.91 3.27
CA SER A 448 16.35 26.75 2.43
C SER A 448 15.53 25.98 1.40
N ASP A 449 16.03 24.82 0.96
CA ASP A 449 15.37 23.94 -0.01
C ASP A 449 14.70 22.71 0.63
N ALA A 450 14.49 22.72 1.95
CA ALA A 450 13.79 21.65 2.64
C ALA A 450 12.25 21.81 2.57
N GLY A 451 11.56 20.67 2.58
CA GLY A 451 10.11 20.60 2.45
C GLY A 451 9.65 20.37 0.99
N PRO A 452 8.32 20.24 0.77
CA PRO A 452 7.75 19.97 -0.54
C PRO A 452 8.04 21.07 -1.54
N ARG A 453 8.55 20.68 -2.71
CA ARG A 453 8.76 21.60 -3.83
C ARG A 453 7.42 21.86 -4.51
N GLU A 454 7.24 23.06 -5.05
CA GLU A 454 6.07 23.34 -5.89
C GLU A 454 6.12 22.49 -7.16
N VAL A 455 4.96 22.00 -7.58
CA VAL A 455 4.81 21.32 -8.87
C VAL A 455 4.89 22.40 -9.96
N PRO A 456 5.76 22.26 -10.98
CA PRO A 456 5.87 23.20 -12.09
C PRO A 456 4.56 23.46 -12.82
#